data_AF-A0A1G8IPA7-F1
#
_entry.id   AF-A0A1G8IPA7-F1
#
_cell.length_a   1.000
_cell.length_b   1.000
_cell.length_c   1.000
_cell.angle_alpha   90.00
_cell.angle_beta   90.00
_cell.angle_gamma   90.00
#
_symmetry.space_group_name_H-M   'P 1'
#
loop_
_entity.id
_entity.type
_entity.pdbx_description
1 polymer ?
#
loop_
_entity_poly.entity_id
_entity_poly.type
_entity_poly.pdbx_seq_one_letter_code
_entity_poly.pdbx_strand_id
1 'polypeptide(L)'
;MNSSWDLMLLVLFGTGIIFVWPQEEPIVTPKEAVELNELHPVVDEKKQELIQRAEAQGISVVITEGYRSHEEQDGLYAQGREEPGSIVTNAKGGESYHNYGLAIDFAIEKPNGEITWDIDYDGNHNGRSDWEDVSKIAKELGFEWGGDWPGFRDYSHLQLETDVSMYELQQAEKQR
;
A
#
# COMPACT_ATOMS: atom_id res chain seq x y z
N MET A 1 -49.47 28.46 -60.15
CA MET A 1 -48.23 29.23 -60.31
C MET A 1 -47.22 28.72 -59.29
N ASN A 2 -46.15 28.08 -59.79
CA ASN A 2 -44.76 27.94 -59.31
C ASN A 2 -44.46 28.52 -57.90
N SER A 3 -43.65 27.91 -57.02
CA SER A 3 -42.41 27.19 -57.29
C SER A 3 -41.85 26.49 -56.05
N SER A 4 -41.09 25.44 -56.34
CA SER A 4 -39.93 24.89 -55.62
C SER A 4 -40.08 24.38 -54.19
N TRP A 5 -40.09 23.05 -54.13
CA TRP A 5 -39.63 22.25 -53.03
C TRP A 5 -38.12 22.47 -52.88
N ASP A 6 -37.66 22.98 -51.74
CA ASP A 6 -36.28 22.79 -51.31
C ASP A 6 -36.29 22.07 -49.95
N LEU A 7 -35.99 20.77 -50.02
CA LEU A 7 -35.60 19.95 -48.88
C LEU A 7 -34.24 20.43 -48.37
N MET A 8 -34.19 21.02 -47.17
CA MET A 8 -32.98 20.93 -46.35
C MET A 8 -33.12 19.75 -45.39
N LEU A 9 -32.60 18.60 -45.83
CA LEU A 9 -32.18 17.51 -44.95
C LEU A 9 -30.95 18.00 -44.16
N LEU A 10 -31.16 18.46 -42.92
CA LEU A 10 -30.08 18.52 -41.94
C LEU A 10 -29.88 17.12 -41.35
N VAL A 11 -29.10 16.30 -42.06
CA VAL A 11 -28.37 15.19 -41.44
C VAL A 11 -27.26 15.83 -40.60
N LEU A 12 -27.55 16.10 -39.32
CA LEU A 12 -26.48 16.32 -38.36
C LEU A 12 -25.79 14.97 -38.16
N PHE A 13 -24.70 14.78 -38.90
CA PHE A 13 -23.63 13.88 -38.47
C PHE A 13 -23.24 14.36 -37.07
N GLY A 14 -23.76 13.67 -36.04
CA GLY A 14 -23.19 13.74 -34.71
C GLY A 14 -21.78 13.23 -34.82
N THR A 15 -20.83 14.13 -35.09
CA THR A 15 -19.41 13.86 -35.00
C THR A 15 -19.16 13.45 -33.56
N GLY A 16 -19.07 12.14 -33.35
CA GLY A 16 -18.67 11.56 -32.07
C GLY A 16 -17.30 12.12 -31.71
N ILE A 17 -17.30 13.14 -30.85
CA ILE A 17 -16.14 13.46 -30.06
C ILE A 17 -16.14 12.40 -28.97
N ILE A 18 -15.53 11.25 -29.26
CA ILE A 18 -15.08 10.35 -28.22
C ILE A 18 -14.02 11.16 -27.47
N PHE A 19 -14.41 11.71 -26.32
CA PHE A 19 -13.49 12.32 -25.39
C PHE A 19 -12.64 11.16 -24.84
N VAL A 20 -11.54 10.85 -25.51
CA VAL A 20 -10.54 9.90 -25.00
C VAL A 20 -9.86 10.63 -23.85
N TRP A 21 -10.41 10.47 -22.64
CA TRP A 21 -9.70 10.86 -21.43
C TRP A 21 -8.44 10.00 -21.35
N PRO A 22 -7.23 10.58 -21.34
CA PRO A 22 -6.03 9.79 -21.11
C PRO A 22 -6.21 9.07 -19.77
N GLN A 23 -6.12 7.74 -19.79
CA GLN A 23 -6.05 6.97 -18.57
C GLN A 23 -4.65 7.21 -17.99
N GLU A 24 -4.58 7.64 -16.74
CA GLU A 24 -3.29 7.67 -16.03
C GLU A 24 -2.80 6.23 -15.89
N GLU A 25 -1.52 6.00 -16.13
CA GLU A 25 -0.91 4.68 -15.94
C GLU A 25 -0.98 4.32 -14.44
N PRO A 26 -1.29 3.05 -14.09
CA PRO A 26 -1.37 2.65 -12.70
C PRO A 26 0.00 2.77 -12.04
N ILE A 27 0.01 3.16 -10.76
CA ILE A 27 1.24 3.33 -9.96
C ILE A 27 2.03 2.02 -9.85
N VAL A 28 1.32 0.89 -9.87
CA VAL A 28 1.86 -0.47 -9.83
C VAL A 28 1.02 -1.34 -10.76
N THR A 29 1.66 -2.16 -11.60
CA THR A 29 0.94 -3.24 -12.29
C THR A 29 1.08 -4.58 -11.56
N PRO A 30 0.09 -5.49 -11.64
CA PRO A 30 0.20 -6.81 -11.03
C PRO A 30 1.42 -7.58 -11.53
N LYS A 31 1.71 -7.46 -12.83
CA LYS A 31 2.84 -8.13 -13.48
C LYS A 31 4.18 -7.67 -12.92
N GLU A 32 4.40 -6.36 -12.79
CA GLU A 32 5.62 -5.83 -12.21
C GLU A 32 5.78 -6.28 -10.76
N ALA A 33 4.70 -6.20 -9.96
CA ALA A 33 4.73 -6.60 -8.56
C ALA A 33 5.10 -8.07 -8.36
N VAL A 34 4.58 -8.99 -9.20
CA VAL A 34 4.91 -10.42 -9.09
C VAL A 34 6.26 -10.80 -9.68
N GLU A 35 6.86 -9.98 -10.55
CA GLU A 35 8.19 -10.25 -11.10
C GLU A 35 9.31 -9.87 -10.11
N LEU A 36 9.02 -8.95 -9.18
CA LEU A 36 9.94 -8.55 -8.12
C LEU A 36 9.96 -9.57 -6.98
N ASN A 37 11.14 -9.82 -6.43
CA ASN A 37 11.32 -10.56 -5.17
C ASN A 37 12.02 -9.66 -4.14
N GLU A 38 11.64 -8.39 -4.13
CA GLU A 38 12.17 -7.32 -3.31
C GLU A 38 11.10 -6.24 -3.11
N LEU A 39 11.42 -5.21 -2.32
CA LEU A 39 10.50 -4.09 -2.11
C LEU A 39 10.26 -3.35 -3.44
N HIS A 40 9.00 -3.05 -3.76
CA HIS A 40 8.68 -2.34 -4.99
C HIS A 40 9.32 -0.93 -4.98
N PRO A 41 9.92 -0.45 -6.08
CA PRO A 41 10.62 0.85 -6.09
C PRO A 41 9.79 2.02 -5.58
N VAL A 42 8.49 2.08 -5.92
CA VAL A 42 7.59 3.12 -5.40
C VAL A 42 7.41 3.07 -3.89
N VAL A 43 7.42 1.86 -3.31
CA VAL A 43 7.31 1.67 -1.86
C VAL A 43 8.63 2.02 -1.20
N ASP A 44 9.77 1.68 -1.82
CA ASP A 44 11.09 2.11 -1.35
C ASP A 44 11.21 3.64 -1.31
N GLU A 45 10.80 4.34 -2.37
CA GLU A 45 10.78 5.81 -2.43
C GLU A 45 9.92 6.42 -1.30
N LYS A 46 8.67 5.96 -1.18
CA LYS A 46 7.75 6.47 -0.15
C LYS A 46 8.20 6.12 1.26
N LYS A 47 8.83 4.97 1.47
CA LYS A 47 9.46 4.59 2.74
C LYS A 47 10.59 5.56 3.11
N GLN A 48 11.47 5.91 2.17
CA GLN A 48 12.53 6.89 2.44
C GLN A 48 11.94 8.26 2.80
N GLU A 49 10.89 8.68 2.09
CA GLU A 49 10.21 9.94 2.39
C GLU A 49 9.50 9.91 3.75
N LEU A 50 8.87 8.79 4.13
CA LEU A 50 8.28 8.59 5.45
C LEU A 50 9.31 8.80 6.56
N ILE A 51 10.47 8.13 6.44
CA ILE A 51 11.56 8.23 7.42
C ILE A 51 12.03 9.69 7.54
N GLN A 52 12.29 10.36 6.41
CA GLN A 52 12.74 11.75 6.40
C GLN A 52 11.72 12.72 7.04
N ARG A 53 10.43 12.55 6.72
CA ARG A 53 9.36 13.39 7.27
C ARG A 53 9.13 13.13 8.76
N ALA A 54 9.28 11.89 9.22
CA ALA A 54 9.19 11.54 10.64
C ALA A 54 10.39 12.08 11.42
N GLU A 55 11.61 11.95 10.88
CA GLU A 55 12.83 12.49 11.49
C GLU A 55 12.75 14.01 11.63
N ALA A 56 12.19 14.71 10.64
CA ALA A 56 11.94 16.15 10.71
C ALA A 56 10.97 16.55 11.85
N GLN A 57 10.19 15.60 12.37
CA GLN A 57 9.31 15.77 13.53
C GLN A 57 9.92 15.22 14.84
N GLY A 58 11.19 14.79 14.80
CA GLY A 58 11.90 14.26 15.97
C GLY A 58 11.58 12.79 16.28
N ILE A 59 11.02 12.04 15.32
CA ILE A 59 10.66 10.63 15.48
C ILE A 59 11.65 9.77 14.68
N SER A 60 12.34 8.84 15.34
CA SER A 60 13.21 7.86 14.65
C SER A 60 12.41 6.63 14.26
N VAL A 61 12.15 6.46 12.96
CA VAL A 61 11.43 5.31 12.40
C VAL A 61 12.42 4.26 11.93
N VAL A 62 12.21 3.01 12.34
CA VAL A 62 12.95 1.83 11.88
C VAL A 62 12.03 0.93 11.09
N ILE A 63 12.44 0.57 9.87
CA ILE A 63 11.72 -0.40 9.05
C ILE A 63 12.17 -1.80 9.45
N THR A 64 11.26 -2.59 10.00
CA THR A 64 11.54 -3.90 10.56
C THR A 64 11.37 -5.01 9.52
N GLU A 65 10.41 -4.86 8.61
CA GLU A 65 10.18 -5.81 7.52
C GLU A 65 9.74 -5.07 6.24
N GLY A 66 10.00 -5.71 5.09
CA GLY A 66 9.65 -5.20 3.77
C GLY A 66 9.09 -6.33 2.92
N TYR A 67 9.75 -6.68 1.82
CA TYR A 67 9.39 -7.89 1.07
C TYR A 67 9.56 -9.15 1.94
N ARG A 68 8.59 -10.06 1.86
CA ARG A 68 8.59 -11.38 2.51
C ARG A 68 8.14 -12.41 1.49
N SER A 69 8.91 -13.47 1.28
CA SER A 69 8.52 -14.55 0.36
C SER A 69 7.26 -15.30 0.81
N HIS A 70 6.65 -16.06 -0.11
CA HIS A 70 5.48 -16.89 0.21
C HIS A 70 5.80 -17.94 1.28
N GLU A 71 6.98 -18.57 1.20
CA GLU A 71 7.43 -19.57 2.16
C GLU A 71 7.62 -18.99 3.56
N GLU A 72 8.25 -17.81 3.66
CA GLU A 72 8.40 -17.10 4.93
C GLU A 72 7.02 -16.72 5.51
N GLN A 73 6.10 -16.26 4.66
CA GLN A 73 4.74 -15.92 5.08
C GLN A 73 3.95 -17.14 5.56
N ASP A 74 4.07 -18.30 4.91
CA ASP A 74 3.48 -19.55 5.38
C ASP A 74 4.07 -19.98 6.73
N GLY A 75 5.37 -19.77 6.93
CA GLY A 75 6.03 -19.95 8.22
C GLY A 75 5.46 -19.07 9.33
N LEU A 76 5.18 -17.79 9.05
CA LEU A 76 4.49 -16.90 9.99
C LEU A 76 3.05 -17.33 10.24
N TYR A 77 2.34 -17.76 9.20
CA TYR A 77 0.97 -18.26 9.32
C TYR A 77 0.90 -19.52 10.21
N ALA A 78 1.91 -20.38 10.19
CA ALA A 78 1.96 -21.57 11.02
C ALA A 78 2.10 -21.27 12.53
N GLN A 79 2.63 -20.11 12.92
CA GLN A 79 2.80 -19.74 14.33
C GLN A 79 1.45 -19.62 15.06
N GLY A 80 1.36 -20.23 16.24
CA GLY A 80 0.13 -20.31 17.03
C GLY A 80 -0.95 -21.22 16.44
N ARG A 81 -0.67 -21.90 15.32
CA ARG A 81 -1.58 -22.85 14.66
C ARG A 81 -0.98 -24.25 14.63
N GLU A 82 0.16 -24.39 13.97
CA GLU A 82 0.91 -25.63 13.79
C GLU A 82 2.20 -25.62 14.62
N GLU A 83 2.79 -24.43 14.81
CA GLU A 83 3.99 -24.21 15.61
C GLU A 83 3.68 -23.38 16.88
N PRO A 84 4.46 -23.54 17.97
CA PRO A 84 4.31 -22.70 19.16
C PRO A 84 4.54 -21.21 18.85
N GLY A 85 3.79 -20.34 19.51
CA GLY A 85 3.91 -18.88 19.35
C GLY A 85 2.56 -18.19 19.40
N SER A 86 2.60 -16.86 19.36
CA SER A 86 1.40 -16.06 19.15
C SER A 86 1.05 -16.03 17.66
N ILE A 87 -0.25 -15.92 17.35
CA ILE A 87 -0.67 -15.65 15.97
C ILE A 87 -0.26 -14.21 15.62
N VAL A 88 0.67 -14.08 14.69
CA VAL A 88 1.18 -12.78 14.19
C VAL A 88 0.56 -12.35 12.86
N THR A 89 -0.07 -13.28 12.15
CA THR A 89 -0.75 -12.99 10.88
C THR A 89 -1.93 -13.94 10.64
N ASN A 90 -2.89 -13.47 9.83
CA ASN A 90 -3.98 -14.29 9.30
C ASN A 90 -3.82 -14.61 7.80
N ALA A 91 -2.80 -14.05 7.14
CA ALA A 91 -2.54 -14.24 5.72
C ALA A 91 -1.55 -15.40 5.48
N LYS A 92 -1.86 -16.27 4.52
CA LYS A 92 -0.93 -17.28 4.00
C LYS A 92 -0.01 -16.66 2.94
N GLY A 93 0.96 -17.45 2.46
CA GLY A 93 1.77 -17.09 1.30
C GLY A 93 0.90 -16.73 0.08
N GLY A 94 1.13 -15.54 -0.46
CA GLY A 94 0.36 -14.95 -1.56
C GLY A 94 -0.93 -14.25 -1.13
N GLU A 95 -1.18 -14.08 0.17
CA GLU A 95 -2.33 -13.34 0.71
C GLU A 95 -1.90 -12.06 1.46
N SER A 96 -0.61 -11.73 1.45
CA SER A 96 -0.03 -10.55 2.11
C SER A 96 0.61 -9.62 1.09
N TYR A 97 0.45 -8.30 1.24
CA TYR A 97 1.12 -7.33 0.36
C TYR A 97 2.65 -7.35 0.49
N HIS A 98 3.20 -7.86 1.60
CA HIS A 98 4.63 -8.12 1.73
C HIS A 98 5.15 -9.13 0.70
N ASN A 99 4.29 -10.06 0.26
CA ASN A 99 4.62 -11.05 -0.77
C ASN A 99 4.87 -10.45 -2.16
N TYR A 100 4.43 -9.21 -2.35
CA TYR A 100 4.51 -8.50 -3.61
C TYR A 100 5.36 -7.23 -3.51
N GLY A 101 6.07 -7.03 -2.39
CA GLY A 101 6.89 -5.85 -2.16
C GLY A 101 6.08 -4.56 -1.98
N LEU A 102 4.79 -4.67 -1.63
CA LEU A 102 3.84 -3.56 -1.54
C LEU A 102 3.53 -3.11 -0.10
N ALA A 103 4.22 -3.68 0.89
CA ALA A 103 4.06 -3.34 2.30
C ALA A 103 5.41 -3.27 3.02
N ILE A 104 5.42 -2.54 4.13
CA ILE A 104 6.51 -2.41 5.08
C ILE A 104 5.96 -2.48 6.49
N ASP A 105 6.74 -3.03 7.40
CA ASP A 105 6.50 -2.92 8.84
C ASP A 105 7.47 -1.92 9.44
N PHE A 106 6.98 -1.09 10.36
CA PHE A 106 7.80 -0.12 11.07
C PHE A 106 7.68 -0.25 12.59
N ALA A 107 8.70 0.25 13.27
CA ALA A 107 8.71 0.49 14.70
C ALA A 107 9.41 1.83 14.99
N ILE A 108 9.42 2.22 16.26
CA ILE A 108 10.01 3.48 16.70
C ILE A 108 11.27 3.18 17.51
N GLU A 109 12.35 3.89 17.20
CA GLU A 109 13.59 3.83 17.95
C GLU A 109 13.67 5.00 18.95
N LYS A 110 13.84 4.65 20.22
CA LYS A 110 14.03 5.61 21.30
C LYS A 110 15.43 6.26 21.20
N PRO A 111 15.66 7.43 21.84
CA PRO A 111 16.97 8.09 21.84
C PRO A 111 18.15 7.25 22.39
N ASN A 112 17.87 6.18 23.14
CA ASN A 112 18.88 5.24 23.65
C ASN A 112 19.20 4.08 22.67
N GLY A 113 18.59 4.05 21.47
CA GLY A 113 18.73 2.99 20.47
C GLY A 113 17.82 1.77 20.71
N GLU A 114 16.90 1.84 21.68
CA GLU A 114 15.93 0.78 21.93
C GLU A 114 14.74 0.90 20.95
N ILE A 115 14.45 -0.18 20.22
CA ILE A 115 13.24 -0.28 19.40
C ILE A 115 12.05 -0.61 20.30
N THR A 116 10.96 0.13 20.15
CA THR A 116 9.74 -0.05 20.94
C THR A 116 8.53 -0.30 20.06
N TRP A 117 7.65 -1.18 20.55
CA TRP A 117 6.30 -1.45 20.04
C TRP A 117 5.22 -0.90 20.99
N ASP A 118 5.60 0.03 21.88
CA ASP A 118 4.66 0.75 22.72
C ASP A 118 3.90 1.76 21.87
N ILE A 119 2.65 1.42 21.52
CA ILE A 119 1.80 2.23 20.64
C ILE A 119 1.40 3.56 21.25
N ASP A 120 1.59 3.75 22.56
CA ASP A 120 1.30 5.00 23.28
C ASP A 120 2.56 5.87 23.45
N TYR A 121 3.71 5.46 22.89
CA TYR A 121 4.97 6.18 23.00
C TYR A 121 4.92 7.55 22.32
N ASP A 122 5.20 8.60 23.09
CA ASP A 122 5.30 10.01 22.67
C ASP A 122 6.73 10.51 22.96
N GLY A 123 7.67 10.13 22.09
CA GLY A 123 9.09 10.45 22.19
C GLY A 123 9.41 11.88 21.76
N ASN A 124 8.60 12.48 20.88
CA ASN A 124 8.76 13.87 20.47
C ASN A 124 8.09 14.88 21.45
N HIS A 125 7.31 14.37 22.41
CA HIS A 125 6.63 15.13 23.46
C HIS A 125 5.59 16.15 22.96
N ASN A 126 4.91 15.83 21.87
CA ASN A 126 3.88 16.70 21.29
C ASN A 126 2.47 16.44 21.84
N GLY A 127 2.31 15.44 22.72
CA GLY A 127 1.04 15.05 23.34
C GLY A 127 0.20 14.09 22.51
N ARG A 128 0.76 13.52 21.43
CA ARG A 128 0.20 12.41 20.65
C ARG A 128 1.21 11.28 20.58
N SER A 129 0.73 10.07 20.30
CA SER A 129 1.62 8.96 20.03
C SER A 129 2.42 9.21 18.75
N ASP A 130 3.72 8.94 18.79
CA ASP A 130 4.59 8.99 17.61
C ASP A 130 4.11 7.98 16.54
N TRP A 131 3.42 6.89 16.92
CA TRP A 131 2.80 5.94 15.97
C TRP A 131 1.66 6.57 15.17
N GLU A 132 0.85 7.41 15.82
CA GLU A 132 -0.23 8.15 15.15
C GLU A 132 0.33 9.23 14.22
N ASP A 133 1.42 9.90 14.63
CA ASP A 133 2.09 10.88 13.78
C ASP A 133 2.72 10.23 12.54
N VAL A 134 3.42 9.10 12.71
CA VAL A 134 4.00 8.34 11.59
C VAL A 134 2.89 7.81 10.68
N SER A 135 1.79 7.27 11.22
CA SER A 135 0.70 6.75 10.39
C SER A 135 0.01 7.86 9.59
N LYS A 136 -0.10 9.07 10.15
CA LYS A 136 -0.61 10.23 9.41
C LYS A 136 0.28 10.58 8.23
N ILE A 137 1.61 10.62 8.42
CA ILE A 137 2.57 10.86 7.33
C ILE A 137 2.45 9.75 6.28
N ALA A 138 2.36 8.48 6.71
CA ALA A 138 2.24 7.35 5.80
C ALA A 138 0.98 7.45 4.93
N LYS A 139 -0.17 7.83 5.50
CA LYS A 139 -1.42 8.07 4.76
C LYS A 139 -1.30 9.21 3.76
N GLU A 140 -0.63 10.30 4.12
CA GLU A 140 -0.34 11.39 3.17
C GLU A 140 0.55 10.93 2.00
N LEU A 141 1.37 9.90 2.21
CA LEU A 141 2.19 9.26 1.20
C LEU A 141 1.47 8.14 0.43
N GLY A 142 0.19 7.88 0.72
CA GLY A 142 -0.60 6.86 0.03
C GLY A 142 -0.46 5.45 0.60
N PHE A 143 -0.09 5.32 1.88
CA PHE A 143 -0.20 4.05 2.60
C PHE A 143 -1.50 3.96 3.39
N GLU A 144 -2.08 2.77 3.41
CA GLU A 144 -3.03 2.35 4.44
C GLU A 144 -2.25 1.88 5.68
N TRP A 145 -2.78 2.16 6.87
CA TRP A 145 -2.18 1.74 8.13
C TRP A 145 -2.98 0.64 8.82
N GLY A 146 -2.33 -0.48 9.16
CA GLY A 146 -2.98 -1.62 9.80
C GLY A 146 -3.54 -1.34 11.20
N GLY A 147 -3.09 -0.26 11.86
CA GLY A 147 -3.67 0.22 13.12
C GLY A 147 -5.12 0.70 12.99
N ASP A 148 -5.55 1.09 11.79
CA ASP A 148 -6.94 1.51 11.52
C ASP A 148 -7.88 0.33 11.27
N TRP A 149 -7.35 -0.89 11.08
CA TRP A 149 -8.18 -2.02 10.72
C TRP A 149 -9.24 -2.31 11.79
N PRO A 150 -10.51 -2.57 11.39
CA PRO A 150 -11.59 -2.83 12.34
C PRO A 150 -11.45 -4.18 13.07
N GLY A 151 -10.62 -5.08 12.54
CA GLY A 151 -10.40 -6.43 13.05
C GLY A 151 -9.03 -6.61 13.70
N PHE A 152 -8.24 -7.54 13.17
CA PHE A 152 -6.88 -7.82 13.61
C PHE A 152 -6.00 -6.61 13.33
N ARG A 153 -5.86 -5.69 14.29
CA ARG A 153 -5.04 -4.49 14.14
C ARG A 153 -3.57 -4.85 14.16
N ASP A 154 -2.87 -4.40 13.13
CA ASP A 154 -1.42 -4.51 13.03
C ASP A 154 -0.82 -3.10 12.97
N TYR A 155 -0.37 -2.61 14.12
CA TYR A 155 0.11 -1.24 14.23
C TYR A 155 1.45 -1.02 13.51
N SER A 156 2.22 -2.07 13.24
CA SER A 156 3.49 -1.96 12.50
C SER A 156 3.25 -1.84 11.00
N HIS A 157 2.12 -2.35 10.52
CA HIS A 157 1.88 -2.59 9.10
C HIS A 157 1.48 -1.33 8.33
N LEU A 158 2.18 -1.08 7.23
CA LEU A 158 1.84 -0.09 6.21
C LEU A 158 1.81 -0.78 4.85
N GLN A 159 0.70 -0.66 4.12
CA GLN A 159 0.58 -1.16 2.74
C GLN A 159 0.22 -0.05 1.77
N LEU A 160 0.82 -0.07 0.59
CA LEU A 160 0.53 0.94 -0.42
C LEU A 160 -0.92 0.83 -0.89
N GLU A 161 -1.66 1.93 -0.86
CA GLU A 161 -2.96 2.01 -1.53
C GLU A 161 -2.72 2.04 -3.04
N THR A 162 -3.24 1.02 -3.73
CA THR A 162 -3.11 0.84 -5.17
C THR A 162 -4.44 0.35 -5.74
N ASP A 163 -4.66 0.61 -7.03
CA ASP A 163 -5.80 0.07 -7.79
C ASP A 163 -5.69 -1.45 -8.03
N VAL A 164 -4.55 -2.05 -7.66
CA VAL A 164 -4.31 -3.49 -7.80
C VAL A 164 -4.85 -4.26 -6.60
N SER A 165 -5.83 -5.12 -6.86
CA SER A 165 -6.39 -6.01 -5.84
C SER A 165 -5.47 -7.21 -5.57
N MET A 166 -5.57 -7.76 -4.35
CA MET A 166 -4.93 -9.04 -4.01
C MET A 166 -5.30 -10.17 -4.99
N TYR A 167 -6.54 -10.18 -5.48
CA TYR A 167 -6.97 -11.16 -6.47
C TYR A 167 -6.17 -11.05 -7.78
N GLU A 168 -5.93 -9.84 -8.27
CA GLU A 168 -5.15 -9.61 -9.49
C GLU A 168 -3.69 -10.02 -9.32
N LEU A 169 -3.08 -9.73 -8.17
CA LEU A 169 -1.73 -10.20 -7.83
C LEU A 169 -1.66 -11.73 -7.88
N GLN A 170 -2.62 -12.41 -7.26
CA GLN A 170 -2.69 -13.87 -7.27
C GLN A 170 -2.95 -14.47 -8.67
N GLN A 171 -3.68 -13.76 -9.55
CA GLN A 171 -3.85 -14.22 -10.93
C GLN A 171 -2.58 -14.01 -11.77
N ALA A 172 -1.86 -12.92 -11.54
CA ALA A 172 -0.60 -12.65 -12.22
C ALA A 172 0.47 -13.66 -11.80
N GLU A 173 0.54 -13.99 -10.51
CA GLU A 173 1.46 -14.99 -9.96
C GLU A 173 1.27 -16.37 -10.60
N LYS A 174 0.03 -16.78 -10.87
CA LYS A 174 -0.26 -18.06 -11.56
C LYS A 174 0.20 -18.10 -13.01
N GLN A 175 0.49 -16.93 -13.59
CA GLN A 175 0.92 -16.78 -14.98
C GLN A 175 2.44 -16.53 -15.10
N ARG A 176 3.14 -16.34 -13.97
CA ARG A 176 4.60 -16.24 -13.86
C ARG A 176 5.26 -17.59 -14.13
#